data_AF-A0A9W6KNZ1-F1
#
_entry.id   AF-A0A9W6KNZ1-F1
#
_cell.length_a   1.000
_cell.length_b   1.000
_cell.length_c   1.000
_cell.angle_alpha   90.00
_cell.angle_beta   90.00
_cell.angle_gamma   90.00
#
_symmetry.space_group_name_H-M   'P 1'
#
loop_
_entity.id
_entity.type
_entity.pdbx_description
1 polymer ?
#
loop_
_entity_poly.entity_id
_entity_poly.type
_entity_poly.pdbx_seq_one_letter_code
_entity_poly.pdbx_strand_id
1 'polypeptide(L)'
;MVKDFKSRGVPIDCVGFQSHINSGSPLPSDYQANLQRFADLGVDVQITELDIQGSGTAQANSYATVVKSCLAVARCTGITVWGIRDSDSWRSGDTPLLFDNNGNKKAAYTSALNALNSGGTSSPPPVSTSPSVSVSPSVSVSPSVSTSPSSPGDSTGNGCIATTSVNQWPGGFVVTVRVTAGAAAINGWTVGLALPSGATVTGSWNVTRAGNNWSNVSYNGHVNAGQYTEFGIQGTGTAGTLIPTCSAS
;
A
#
# COMPACT_ATOMS: atom_id res chain seq x y z
N MET A 1 20.90 7.54 6.40
CA MET A 1 20.96 8.95 5.96
C MET A 1 19.79 9.77 6.48
N VAL A 2 18.55 9.57 6.02
CA VAL A 2 17.40 10.43 6.44
C VAL A 2 17.23 10.51 7.97
N LYS A 3 17.25 9.37 8.67
CA LYS A 3 17.21 9.31 10.15
C LYS A 3 18.32 10.15 10.80
N ASP A 4 19.54 10.05 10.26
CA ASP A 4 20.70 10.81 10.76
C ASP A 4 20.52 12.32 10.55
N PHE A 5 20.10 12.74 9.35
CA PHE A 5 19.84 14.16 9.05
C PHE A 5 18.79 14.73 9.99
N LYS A 6 17.65 14.05 10.16
CA LYS A 6 16.60 14.45 11.09
C LYS A 6 17.12 14.51 12.54
N SER A 7 17.94 13.55 12.97
CA SER A 7 18.50 13.54 14.33
C SER A 7 19.46 14.71 14.62
N ARG A 8 20.14 15.23 13.59
CA ARG A 8 21.07 16.35 13.70
C ARG A 8 20.45 17.70 13.33
N GLY A 9 19.15 17.74 13.05
CA GLY A 9 18.46 18.97 12.62
C GLY A 9 18.81 19.44 11.21
N VAL A 10 19.38 18.58 10.36
CA VAL A 10 19.65 18.90 8.95
C VAL A 10 18.32 18.86 8.18
N PRO A 11 17.95 19.94 7.45
CA PRO A 11 16.70 19.98 6.72
C PRO A 11 16.71 18.97 5.56
N ILE A 12 15.65 18.17 5.49
CA ILE A 12 15.35 17.27 4.39
C ILE A 12 13.84 17.07 4.37
N ASP A 13 13.23 17.45 3.24
CA ASP A 13 11.77 17.51 3.13
C ASP A 13 11.20 16.35 2.33
N CYS A 14 11.96 15.82 1.36
CA CYS A 14 11.49 14.78 0.46
C CYS A 14 12.61 13.80 0.06
N VAL A 15 12.25 12.56 -0.25
CA VAL A 15 13.10 11.59 -0.94
C VAL A 15 12.49 11.22 -2.29
N GLY A 16 13.28 11.44 -3.34
CA GLY A 16 12.95 10.99 -4.69
C GLY A 16 13.39 9.54 -4.93
N PHE A 17 12.48 8.74 -5.47
CA PHE A 17 12.73 7.39 -5.97
C PHE A 17 12.74 7.44 -7.49
N GLN A 18 13.90 7.22 -8.11
CA GLN A 18 14.03 7.22 -9.57
C GLN A 18 13.08 6.19 -10.19
N SER A 19 13.17 4.94 -9.72
CA SER A 19 12.27 3.85 -10.13
C SER A 19 12.43 3.40 -11.59
N HIS A 20 13.68 3.33 -12.05
CA HIS A 20 14.04 2.63 -13.28
C HIS A 20 13.92 1.11 -13.10
N ILE A 21 12.90 0.51 -13.68
CA ILE A 21 12.57 -0.92 -13.50
C ILE A 21 12.94 -1.71 -14.75
N ASN A 22 13.60 -2.87 -14.55
CA ASN A 22 14.00 -3.79 -15.61
C ASN A 22 14.24 -5.20 -15.08
N SER A 23 14.65 -6.14 -15.92
CA SER A 23 14.91 -7.53 -15.50
C SER A 23 16.06 -7.70 -14.50
N GLY A 24 17.07 -6.83 -14.54
CA GLY A 24 18.19 -6.80 -13.58
C GLY A 24 17.87 -6.05 -12.28
N SER A 25 16.88 -5.16 -12.30
CA SER A 25 16.35 -4.41 -11.16
C SER A 25 14.82 -4.42 -11.23
N PRO A 26 14.17 -5.57 -10.94
CA PRO A 26 12.73 -5.71 -11.06
C PRO A 26 12.02 -4.85 -10.02
N LEU A 27 10.74 -4.54 -10.27
CA LEU A 27 9.89 -3.88 -9.30
C LEU A 27 9.87 -4.72 -8.01
N PRO A 28 10.40 -4.21 -6.88
CA PRO A 28 10.41 -4.97 -5.64
C PRO A 28 8.98 -5.22 -5.19
N SER A 29 8.72 -6.42 -4.65
CA SER A 29 7.41 -6.70 -4.07
C SER A 29 7.11 -5.73 -2.92
N ASP A 30 8.10 -5.28 -2.16
CA ASP A 30 7.93 -4.36 -1.03
C ASP A 30 7.92 -2.86 -1.40
N TYR A 31 7.72 -2.50 -2.67
CA TYR A 31 7.87 -1.12 -3.15
C TYR A 31 7.06 -0.08 -2.35
N GLN A 32 5.77 -0.33 -2.10
CA GLN A 32 4.94 0.54 -1.25
C GLN A 32 5.48 0.66 0.18
N ALA A 33 5.89 -0.46 0.80
CA ALA A 33 6.44 -0.44 2.15
C ALA A 33 7.74 0.36 2.19
N ASN A 34 8.54 0.29 1.13
CA ASN A 34 9.72 1.12 1.03
C ASN A 34 9.39 2.61 1.01
N LEU A 35 8.39 3.04 0.23
CA LEU A 35 7.89 4.43 0.26
C LEU A 35 7.41 4.81 1.66
N GLN A 36 6.62 3.94 2.31
CA GLN A 36 6.09 4.18 3.66
C GLN A 36 7.21 4.35 4.70
N ARG A 37 8.29 3.55 4.62
CA ARG A 37 9.44 3.65 5.53
C ARG A 37 10.09 5.03 5.54
N PHE A 38 10.06 5.76 4.43
CA PHE A 38 10.54 7.14 4.37
C PHE A 38 9.48 8.12 4.85
N ALA A 39 8.22 7.92 4.46
CA ALA A 39 7.10 8.72 4.97
C ALA A 39 7.03 8.72 6.51
N ASP A 40 7.28 7.58 7.15
CA ASP A 40 7.32 7.41 8.61
C ASP A 40 8.45 8.20 9.29
N LEU A 41 9.48 8.61 8.54
CA LEU A 41 10.55 9.50 9.04
C LEU A 41 10.16 10.97 8.99
N GLY A 42 8.93 11.26 8.54
CA GLY A 42 8.39 12.60 8.48
C GLY A 42 8.83 13.39 7.24
N VAL A 43 9.31 12.72 6.19
CA VAL A 43 9.60 13.32 4.88
C VAL A 43 8.54 12.91 3.87
N ASP A 44 8.35 13.70 2.84
CA ASP A 44 7.55 13.31 1.69
C ASP A 44 8.33 12.36 0.78
N VAL A 45 7.63 11.66 -0.09
CA VAL A 45 8.26 10.80 -1.11
C VAL A 45 7.70 11.15 -2.48
N GLN A 46 8.55 11.04 -3.49
CA GLN A 46 8.14 11.21 -4.89
C GLN A 46 8.76 10.14 -5.75
N ILE A 47 7.98 9.67 -6.72
CA ILE A 47 8.50 8.85 -7.81
C ILE A 47 8.89 9.81 -8.91
N THR A 48 10.18 9.86 -9.24
CA THR A 48 10.75 11.02 -9.96
C THR A 48 11.16 10.70 -11.39
N GLU A 49 11.48 9.45 -11.71
CA GLU A 49 12.05 9.07 -13.01
C GLU A 49 11.48 7.72 -13.50
N LEU A 50 10.17 7.50 -13.33
CA LEU A 50 9.55 6.21 -13.58
C LEU A 50 9.68 5.80 -15.06
N ASP A 51 10.37 4.69 -15.29
CA ASP A 51 10.37 3.96 -16.56
C ASP A 51 10.44 2.44 -16.28
N ILE A 52 9.66 1.64 -17.02
CA ILE A 52 9.52 0.20 -16.75
C ILE A 52 9.73 -0.57 -18.05
N GLN A 53 10.82 -1.32 -18.18
CA GLN A 53 11.11 -2.14 -19.35
C GLN A 53 9.94 -3.07 -19.72
N GLY A 54 9.67 -3.21 -21.02
CA GLY A 54 8.81 -4.23 -21.58
C GLY A 54 7.58 -3.67 -22.28
N SER A 55 6.57 -4.52 -22.47
CA SER A 55 5.32 -4.14 -23.12
C SER A 55 4.16 -5.02 -22.67
N GLY A 56 2.95 -4.70 -23.12
CA GLY A 56 1.75 -5.50 -22.85
C GLY A 56 1.35 -5.52 -21.38
N THR A 57 0.68 -6.60 -20.98
CA THR A 57 0.02 -6.72 -19.67
C THR A 57 0.98 -6.68 -18.49
N ALA A 58 2.17 -7.27 -18.61
CA ALA A 58 3.14 -7.31 -17.52
C ALA A 58 3.62 -5.88 -17.15
N GLN A 59 4.06 -5.12 -18.15
CA GLN A 59 4.44 -3.71 -17.96
C GLN A 59 3.26 -2.88 -17.44
N ALA A 60 2.05 -3.11 -17.97
CA ALA A 60 0.86 -2.40 -17.53
C ALA A 60 0.50 -2.66 -16.06
N ASN A 61 0.68 -3.89 -15.59
CA ASN A 61 0.49 -4.24 -14.18
C ASN A 61 1.52 -3.54 -13.29
N SER A 62 2.81 -3.54 -13.69
CA SER A 62 3.86 -2.86 -12.93
C SER A 62 3.61 -1.35 -12.81
N TYR A 63 3.19 -0.68 -13.89
CA TYR A 63 2.80 0.73 -13.83
C TYR A 63 1.63 0.97 -12.86
N ALA A 64 0.58 0.14 -12.92
CA ALA A 64 -0.52 0.24 -11.97
C ALA A 64 -0.07 0.00 -10.51
N THR A 65 0.84 -0.96 -10.27
CA THR A 65 1.37 -1.22 -8.93
C THR A 65 2.12 -0.02 -8.39
N VAL A 66 2.97 0.63 -9.19
CA VAL A 66 3.70 1.84 -8.78
C VAL A 66 2.74 2.98 -8.44
N VAL A 67 1.72 3.22 -9.29
CA VAL A 67 0.70 4.24 -9.04
C VAL A 67 -0.08 3.96 -7.75
N LYS A 68 -0.58 2.73 -7.59
CA LYS A 68 -1.31 2.32 -6.38
C LYS A 68 -0.44 2.43 -5.12
N SER A 69 0.85 2.09 -5.22
CA SER A 69 1.79 2.20 -4.12
C SER A 69 1.95 3.65 -3.66
N CYS A 70 2.05 4.61 -4.58
CA CYS A 70 2.10 6.02 -4.23
C CYS A 70 0.78 6.49 -3.60
N LEU A 71 -0.36 6.19 -4.22
CA LEU A 71 -1.68 6.58 -3.71
C LEU A 71 -1.97 6.02 -2.31
N ALA A 72 -1.42 4.86 -1.96
CA ALA A 72 -1.56 4.25 -0.65
C ALA A 72 -0.69 4.89 0.44
N VAL A 73 0.29 5.73 0.08
CA VAL A 73 1.18 6.41 1.02
C VAL A 73 0.80 7.89 1.04
N ALA A 74 0.20 8.35 2.14
CA ALA A 74 -0.35 9.71 2.25
C ALA A 74 0.67 10.84 1.97
N ARG A 75 1.97 10.57 2.20
CA ARG A 75 3.08 11.49 1.93
C ARG A 75 3.75 11.27 0.57
N CYS A 76 3.21 10.41 -0.29
CA CYS A 76 3.65 10.32 -1.67
C CYS A 76 2.97 11.41 -2.49
N THR A 77 3.74 12.44 -2.83
CA THR A 77 3.19 13.70 -3.37
C THR A 77 3.25 13.80 -4.88
N GLY A 78 3.84 12.83 -5.57
CA GLY A 78 3.93 12.89 -7.03
C GLY A 78 4.55 11.66 -7.69
N ILE A 79 4.18 11.50 -8.97
CA ILE A 79 4.75 10.52 -9.90
C ILE A 79 5.14 11.27 -11.18
N THR A 80 6.40 11.17 -11.56
CA THR A 80 6.95 11.67 -12.81
C THR A 80 7.48 10.49 -13.62
N VAL A 81 7.03 10.38 -14.87
CA VAL A 81 7.50 9.39 -15.85
C VAL A 81 8.66 9.97 -16.63
N TRP A 82 9.74 9.21 -16.83
CA TRP A 82 10.98 9.70 -17.44
C TRP A 82 10.96 9.70 -18.96
N GLY A 83 9.97 10.39 -19.52
CA GLY A 83 9.78 10.57 -20.97
C GLY A 83 8.32 10.43 -21.39
N ILE A 84 8.07 10.59 -22.69
CA ILE A 84 6.74 10.52 -23.29
C ILE A 84 6.60 9.26 -24.15
N ARG A 85 7.24 9.23 -25.33
CA ARG A 85 7.21 8.09 -26.25
C ARG A 85 8.41 7.19 -26.04
N ASP A 86 8.23 5.89 -26.24
CA ASP A 86 9.33 4.90 -26.21
C ASP A 86 10.55 5.33 -27.04
N SER A 87 10.32 5.99 -28.19
CA SER A 87 11.38 6.50 -29.08
C SER A 87 12.26 7.59 -28.46
N ASP A 88 11.73 8.32 -27.48
CA ASP A 88 12.38 9.48 -26.86
C ASP A 88 13.09 9.10 -25.56
N SER A 89 12.91 7.86 -25.09
CA SER A 89 13.52 7.38 -23.85
C SER A 89 15.03 7.24 -24.00
N TRP A 90 15.77 7.57 -22.94
CA TRP A 90 17.19 7.20 -22.80
C TRP A 90 17.42 5.67 -22.84
N ARG A 91 16.34 4.89 -22.68
CA ARG A 91 16.28 3.42 -22.76
C ARG A 91 15.36 2.96 -23.89
N SER A 92 15.40 3.60 -25.05
CA SER A 92 14.45 3.34 -26.15
C SER A 92 14.32 1.88 -26.58
N GLY A 93 15.40 1.08 -26.50
CA GLY A 93 15.39 -0.36 -26.78
C GLY A 93 14.54 -1.19 -25.81
N ASP A 94 14.20 -0.66 -24.63
CA ASP A 94 13.41 -1.33 -23.60
C ASP A 94 11.91 -1.09 -23.73
N THR A 95 11.48 -0.19 -24.63
CA THR A 95 10.09 0.27 -24.77
C THR A 95 9.44 0.65 -23.43
N PRO A 96 10.03 1.54 -22.61
CA PRO A 96 9.75 1.54 -21.18
C PRO A 96 8.65 2.51 -20.73
N LEU A 97 8.05 3.28 -21.64
CA LEU A 97 7.17 4.42 -21.34
C LEU A 97 5.69 4.12 -21.60
N LEU A 98 4.84 5.14 -21.40
CA LEU A 98 3.38 5.03 -21.53
C LEU A 98 2.88 5.07 -22.98
N PHE A 99 3.66 5.63 -23.90
CA PHE A 99 3.30 5.78 -25.30
C PHE A 99 4.30 5.05 -26.20
N ASP A 100 3.82 4.43 -27.28
CA ASP A 100 4.68 3.78 -28.26
C ASP A 100 5.46 4.80 -29.12
N ASN A 101 6.31 4.30 -30.02
CA ASN A 101 7.14 5.13 -30.91
C ASN A 101 6.32 6.09 -31.80
N ASN A 102 5.06 5.78 -32.07
CA ASN A 102 4.15 6.60 -32.88
C ASN A 102 3.30 7.55 -32.02
N GLY A 103 3.45 7.52 -30.69
CA GLY A 103 2.68 8.33 -29.76
C GLY A 103 1.31 7.74 -29.41
N ASN A 104 1.02 6.50 -29.78
CA ASN A 104 -0.21 5.84 -29.35
C ASN A 104 -0.09 5.40 -27.90
N LYS A 105 -1.22 5.41 -27.18
CA LYS A 105 -1.30 4.95 -25.79
C LYS A 105 -1.05 3.44 -25.72
N LYS A 106 -0.13 3.01 -24.85
CA LYS A 106 0.09 1.59 -24.54
C LYS A 106 -0.87 1.11 -23.46
N ALA A 107 -0.91 -0.21 -23.24
CA ALA A 107 -1.61 -0.80 -22.09
C ALA A 107 -1.13 -0.19 -20.74
N ALA A 108 0.15 0.18 -20.67
CA ALA A 108 0.74 0.88 -19.53
C ALA A 108 0.05 2.22 -19.22
N TYR A 109 -0.22 3.05 -20.24
CA TYR A 109 -0.97 4.29 -20.09
C TYR A 109 -2.34 4.05 -19.47
N THR A 110 -3.12 3.15 -20.05
CA THR A 110 -4.49 2.88 -19.61
C THR A 110 -4.52 2.34 -18.20
N SER A 111 -3.59 1.46 -17.84
CA SER A 111 -3.48 0.88 -16.51
C SER A 111 -3.09 1.92 -15.45
N ALA A 112 -2.13 2.79 -15.76
CA ALA A 112 -1.74 3.90 -14.88
C ALA A 112 -2.91 4.88 -14.65
N LEU A 113 -3.62 5.26 -15.72
CA LEU A 113 -4.79 6.14 -15.63
C LEU A 113 -5.92 5.51 -14.80
N ASN A 114 -6.21 4.23 -15.02
CA ASN A 114 -7.23 3.51 -14.24
C ASN A 114 -6.87 3.46 -12.75
N ALA A 115 -5.59 3.23 -12.43
CA ALA A 115 -5.11 3.27 -11.05
C ALA A 115 -5.28 4.66 -10.42
N LEU A 116 -4.91 5.73 -11.13
CA LEU A 116 -5.12 7.12 -10.68
C LEU A 116 -6.60 7.41 -10.41
N ASN A 117 -7.48 7.06 -11.36
CA ASN A 117 -8.92 7.30 -11.22
C ASN A 117 -9.54 6.49 -10.07
N SER A 118 -8.99 5.33 -9.74
CA SER A 118 -9.45 4.52 -8.60
C SER A 118 -9.06 5.09 -7.23
N GLY A 119 -8.09 6.03 -7.16
CA GLY A 119 -7.67 6.68 -5.92
C GLY A 119 -8.56 7.84 -5.45
N GLY A 120 -9.54 8.25 -6.26
CA GLY A 120 -10.36 9.45 -6.03
C GLY A 120 -11.50 9.32 -5.02
N THR A 121 -11.66 8.19 -4.32
CA THR A 121 -12.79 7.94 -3.40
C THR A 121 -12.44 7.99 -1.91
N SER A 122 -11.18 8.22 -1.54
CA SER A 122 -10.78 8.43 -0.15
C SER A 122 -10.14 9.80 0.02
N SER A 123 -10.99 10.82 0.19
CA SER A 123 -10.57 12.07 0.83
C SER A 123 -9.92 11.72 2.17
N PRO A 124 -8.71 12.21 2.47
CA PRO A 124 -8.21 12.15 3.84
C PRO A 124 -9.23 12.84 4.76
N PRO A 125 -9.53 12.30 5.96
CA PRO A 125 -10.21 13.10 6.96
C PRO A 125 -9.37 14.37 7.22
N PRO A 126 -10.00 15.54 7.40
CA PRO A 126 -9.25 16.76 7.65
C PRO A 126 -8.37 16.56 8.89
N VAL A 127 -7.08 16.86 8.75
CA VAL A 127 -6.14 16.92 9.86
C VAL A 127 -6.62 18.05 10.77
N SER A 128 -7.34 17.70 11.83
CA SER A 128 -7.68 18.64 12.90
C SER A 128 -6.39 18.92 13.68
N THR A 129 -5.81 20.09 13.44
CA THR A 129 -4.76 20.65 14.28
C THR A 129 -5.29 20.87 15.69
N SER A 130 -4.92 19.97 16.60
CA SER A 130 -5.14 20.10 18.04
C SER A 130 -4.15 21.12 18.63
N PRO A 131 -4.59 22.23 19.25
CA PRO A 131 -3.73 23.06 20.07
C PRO A 131 -3.63 22.51 21.50
N SER A 132 -2.47 22.79 22.09
CA SER A 132 -1.93 22.25 23.34
C SER A 132 -2.82 22.25 24.58
N VAL A 133 -2.49 21.27 25.43
CA VAL A 133 -2.93 20.96 26.79
C VAL A 133 -2.94 22.19 27.72
N SER A 134 -3.99 22.33 28.54
CA SER A 134 -4.00 23.09 29.80
C SER A 134 -5.00 22.46 30.78
N VAL A 135 -4.69 22.53 32.07
CA VAL A 135 -5.02 21.56 33.14
C VAL A 135 -6.33 21.90 33.91
N SER A 136 -7.06 20.84 34.33
CA SER A 136 -8.09 20.60 35.39
C SER A 136 -8.35 21.64 36.54
N PRO A 137 -9.39 21.54 37.44
CA PRO A 137 -10.34 20.42 37.69
C PRO A 137 -11.84 20.75 38.09
N SER A 138 -12.64 19.66 38.25
CA SER A 138 -13.92 19.48 39.01
C SER A 138 -15.24 19.82 38.28
N VAL A 139 -16.38 19.12 38.39
CA VAL A 139 -16.94 18.12 39.32
C VAL A 139 -17.99 17.23 38.58
N SER A 140 -18.27 16.06 39.15
CA SER A 140 -19.29 15.00 38.89
C SER A 140 -20.69 15.42 38.41
N VAL A 141 -21.38 14.61 37.57
CA VAL A 141 -22.53 13.71 37.88
C VAL A 141 -22.86 12.77 36.68
N SER A 142 -23.23 11.51 36.98
CA SER A 142 -23.95 10.52 36.11
C SER A 142 -25.49 10.68 36.35
N PRO A 143 -26.47 10.09 35.61
CA PRO A 143 -26.40 8.82 34.87
C PRO A 143 -27.24 8.69 33.56
N SER A 144 -27.05 7.53 32.91
CA SER A 144 -28.06 6.73 32.16
C SER A 144 -28.33 6.93 30.65
N VAL A 145 -27.97 5.85 29.92
CA VAL A 145 -28.67 5.15 28.81
C VAL A 145 -28.80 5.85 27.44
N SER A 146 -28.16 5.30 26.39
CA SER A 146 -28.85 4.62 25.28
C SER A 146 -27.96 4.11 24.13
N THR A 147 -28.31 2.90 23.68
CA THR A 147 -28.23 2.33 22.31
C THR A 147 -26.89 2.17 21.59
N SER A 148 -26.35 0.94 21.71
CA SER A 148 -25.46 0.28 20.76
C SER A 148 -26.16 -0.01 19.42
N PRO A 149 -25.50 0.22 18.27
CA PRO A 149 -25.78 -0.52 17.04
C PRO A 149 -24.57 -1.38 16.63
N SER A 150 -24.78 -2.69 16.74
CA SER A 150 -24.33 -3.79 15.87
C SER A 150 -22.92 -3.77 15.27
N SER A 151 -22.06 -4.58 15.89
CA SER A 151 -20.79 -5.11 15.36
C SER A 151 -20.99 -6.02 14.14
N PRO A 152 -20.19 -5.87 13.07
CA PRO A 152 -19.87 -6.95 12.14
C PRO A 152 -18.46 -7.51 12.44
N GLY A 153 -18.42 -8.67 13.08
CA GLY A 153 -17.31 -9.64 12.96
C GLY A 153 -16.09 -9.43 13.87
N ASP A 154 -16.21 -9.80 15.14
CA ASP A 154 -15.07 -10.14 15.99
C ASP A 154 -14.27 -11.29 15.35
N SER A 155 -13.05 -11.00 14.93
CA SER A 155 -12.02 -12.01 14.70
C SER A 155 -11.13 -12.01 15.94
N THR A 156 -11.48 -12.87 16.90
CA THR A 156 -10.65 -13.21 18.05
C THR A 156 -9.39 -13.93 17.58
N GLY A 157 -8.43 -13.14 17.10
CA GLY A 157 -7.08 -13.62 16.77
C GLY A 157 -6.19 -13.59 18.01
N ASN A 158 -5.35 -14.62 18.14
CA ASN A 158 -4.34 -14.78 19.18
C ASN A 158 -3.33 -13.61 19.15
N GLY A 159 -3.68 -12.43 19.64
CA GLY A 159 -2.81 -11.25 19.74
C GLY A 159 -2.83 -10.27 18.56
N CYS A 160 -3.54 -10.58 17.46
CA CYS A 160 -3.69 -9.67 16.31
C CYS A 160 -5.08 -9.72 15.68
N ILE A 161 -5.45 -8.65 14.98
CA ILE A 161 -6.70 -8.52 14.22
C ILE A 161 -6.33 -8.27 12.77
N ALA A 162 -7.01 -8.94 11.82
CA ALA A 162 -6.84 -8.69 10.41
C ALA A 162 -8.12 -8.10 9.80
N THR A 163 -7.99 -7.11 8.92
CA THR A 163 -9.11 -6.54 8.15
C THR A 163 -8.75 -6.45 6.67
N THR A 164 -9.74 -6.53 5.81
CA THR A 164 -9.56 -6.52 4.34
C THR A 164 -10.28 -5.35 3.71
N SER A 165 -9.62 -4.69 2.76
CA SER A 165 -10.21 -3.75 1.81
C SER A 165 -10.05 -4.29 0.40
N VAL A 166 -11.16 -4.45 -0.33
CA VAL A 166 -11.18 -5.05 -1.68
C VAL A 166 -11.45 -3.96 -2.71
N ASN A 167 -10.54 -3.81 -3.67
CA ASN A 167 -10.73 -3.02 -4.87
C ASN A 167 -10.86 -3.95 -6.09
N GLN A 168 -12.06 -4.08 -6.63
CA GLN A 168 -12.39 -5.04 -7.69
C GLN A 168 -12.83 -4.35 -8.98
N TRP A 169 -12.45 -4.92 -10.12
CA TRP A 169 -12.85 -4.51 -11.46
C TRP A 169 -13.22 -5.75 -12.31
N PRO A 170 -13.80 -5.59 -13.51
CA PRO A 170 -14.13 -6.73 -14.36
C PRO A 170 -12.91 -7.61 -14.64
N GLY A 171 -12.95 -8.85 -14.14
CA GLY A 171 -11.89 -9.84 -14.34
C GLY A 171 -10.71 -9.75 -13.38
N GLY A 172 -10.69 -8.85 -12.40
CA GLY A 172 -9.59 -8.81 -11.42
C GLY A 172 -9.84 -7.97 -10.17
N PHE A 173 -8.91 -8.08 -9.23
CA PHE A 173 -9.00 -7.41 -7.95
C PHE A 173 -7.63 -7.16 -7.30
N VAL A 174 -7.63 -6.22 -6.37
CA VAL A 174 -6.60 -6.05 -5.34
C VAL A 174 -7.27 -6.12 -3.97
N VAL A 175 -6.66 -6.86 -3.05
CA VAL A 175 -7.03 -6.91 -1.64
C VAL A 175 -5.89 -6.29 -0.84
N THR A 176 -6.17 -5.25 -0.05
CA THR A 176 -5.28 -4.77 0.99
C THR A 176 -5.69 -5.39 2.31
N VAL A 177 -4.77 -6.03 3.00
CA VAL A 177 -4.98 -6.65 4.30
C VAL A 177 -4.19 -5.88 5.35
N ARG A 178 -4.89 -5.35 6.35
CA ARG A 178 -4.30 -4.70 7.52
C ARG A 178 -4.22 -5.69 8.67
N VAL A 179 -3.05 -5.80 9.27
CA VAL A 179 -2.79 -6.60 10.46
C VAL A 179 -2.47 -5.67 11.61
N THR A 180 -3.34 -5.63 12.61
CA THR A 180 -3.24 -4.77 13.79
C THR A 180 -2.84 -5.60 14.99
N ALA A 181 -1.79 -5.21 15.69
CA ALA A 181 -1.43 -5.83 16.96
C ALA A 181 -2.43 -5.39 18.04
N GLY A 182 -2.80 -6.31 18.93
CA GLY A 182 -3.69 -6.02 20.05
C GLY A 182 -3.01 -5.17 21.13
N ALA A 183 -3.32 -5.47 22.39
CA ALA A 183 -2.77 -4.74 23.54
C ALA A 183 -1.25 -4.97 23.78
N ALA A 184 -0.64 -5.94 23.10
CA ALA A 184 0.79 -6.24 23.18
C ALA A 184 1.43 -6.17 21.79
N ALA A 185 2.73 -5.86 21.76
CA ALA A 185 3.51 -5.95 20.53
C ALA A 185 3.65 -7.42 20.09
N ILE A 186 3.67 -7.65 18.79
CA ILE A 186 3.84 -8.96 18.16
C ILE A 186 5.15 -8.98 17.39
N ASN A 187 5.78 -10.16 17.22
CA ASN A 187 7.04 -10.30 16.48
C ASN A 187 6.89 -11.10 15.18
N GLY A 188 5.76 -11.77 15.01
CA GLY A 188 5.29 -12.30 13.75
C GLY A 188 3.77 -12.36 13.71
N TRP A 189 3.25 -12.55 12.51
CA TRP A 189 1.83 -12.74 12.29
C TRP A 189 1.60 -13.65 11.09
N THR A 190 0.49 -14.37 11.16
CA THR A 190 -0.05 -15.16 10.05
C THR A 190 -1.53 -14.83 9.90
N VAL A 191 -1.92 -14.49 8.67
CA VAL A 191 -3.31 -14.26 8.29
C VAL A 191 -3.82 -15.44 7.49
N GLY A 192 -4.92 -16.05 7.95
CA GLY A 192 -5.69 -16.99 7.15
C GLY A 192 -6.68 -16.23 6.28
N LEU A 193 -6.55 -16.34 4.96
CA LEU A 193 -7.45 -15.67 4.01
C LEU A 193 -7.65 -16.54 2.77
N ALA A 194 -8.83 -17.15 2.67
CA ALA A 194 -9.25 -17.94 1.53
C ALA A 194 -9.94 -17.04 0.48
N LEU A 195 -9.54 -17.18 -0.78
CA LEU A 195 -10.23 -16.55 -1.90
C LEU A 195 -11.39 -17.43 -2.38
N PRO A 196 -12.48 -16.84 -2.90
CA PRO A 196 -13.61 -17.61 -3.43
C PRO A 196 -13.21 -18.42 -4.68
N SER A 197 -14.03 -19.42 -5.02
CA SER A 197 -13.83 -20.22 -6.23
C SER A 197 -13.85 -19.34 -7.48
N GLY A 198 -12.90 -19.56 -8.39
CA GLY A 198 -12.72 -18.76 -9.61
C GLY A 198 -11.84 -17.51 -9.44
N ALA A 199 -11.45 -17.16 -8.21
CA ALA A 199 -10.41 -16.17 -7.97
C ALA A 199 -9.02 -16.82 -8.01
N THR A 200 -8.07 -16.21 -8.72
CA THR A 200 -6.67 -16.68 -8.80
C THR A 200 -5.73 -15.58 -8.37
N VAL A 201 -4.85 -15.86 -7.42
CA VAL A 201 -3.76 -14.92 -7.05
C VAL A 201 -2.78 -14.84 -8.20
N THR A 202 -2.54 -13.63 -8.70
CA THR A 202 -1.52 -13.33 -9.71
C THR A 202 -0.30 -12.63 -9.12
N GLY A 203 -0.42 -12.05 -7.92
CA GLY A 203 0.71 -11.46 -7.20
C GLY A 203 0.38 -11.14 -5.75
N SER A 204 1.41 -10.91 -4.94
CA SER A 204 1.29 -10.44 -3.56
C SER A 204 2.53 -9.66 -3.14
N TRP A 205 2.38 -8.76 -2.17
CA TRP A 205 3.47 -7.97 -1.61
C TRP A 205 3.44 -7.93 -0.09
N ASN A 206 4.60 -7.69 0.54
CA ASN A 206 4.80 -7.63 1.99
C ASN A 206 4.40 -8.91 2.74
N VAL A 207 4.36 -10.06 2.06
CA VAL A 207 3.83 -11.30 2.64
C VAL A 207 4.41 -12.52 1.95
N THR A 208 4.56 -13.61 2.70
CA THR A 208 4.85 -14.95 2.17
C THR A 208 3.57 -15.76 2.15
N ARG A 209 3.30 -16.49 1.06
CA ARG A 209 2.08 -17.28 0.92
C ARG A 209 2.37 -18.78 1.00
N ALA A 210 1.61 -19.48 1.84
CA ALA A 210 1.53 -20.94 1.90
C ALA A 210 0.06 -21.38 1.86
N GLY A 211 -0.45 -21.73 0.68
CA GLY A 211 -1.88 -22.04 0.50
C GLY A 211 -2.77 -20.81 0.74
N ASN A 212 -3.62 -20.87 1.77
CA ASN A 212 -4.46 -19.76 2.23
C ASN A 212 -3.87 -19.01 3.43
N ASN A 213 -2.66 -19.35 3.85
CA ASN A 213 -1.97 -18.68 4.94
C ASN A 213 -0.96 -17.66 4.38
N TRP A 214 -0.97 -16.48 4.99
CA TRP A 214 -0.23 -15.30 4.57
C TRP A 214 0.60 -14.81 5.77
N SER A 215 1.90 -15.07 5.78
CA SER A 215 2.78 -14.76 6.92
C SER A 215 3.70 -13.58 6.63
N ASN A 216 4.09 -12.89 7.69
CA ASN A 216 5.00 -11.76 7.60
C ASN A 216 6.31 -12.12 6.87
N VAL A 217 6.90 -11.12 6.21
CA VAL A 217 8.29 -11.18 5.72
C VAL A 217 9.23 -10.64 6.79
N SER A 218 10.54 -10.66 6.52
CA SER A 218 11.59 -10.41 7.51
C SER A 218 11.51 -9.04 8.21
N TYR A 219 10.93 -8.03 7.55
CA TYR A 219 10.92 -6.66 8.05
C TYR A 219 9.58 -6.17 8.62
N ASN A 220 8.50 -6.93 8.46
CA ASN A 220 7.17 -6.50 8.91
C ASN A 220 6.50 -7.45 9.90
N GLY A 221 7.26 -8.40 10.48
CA GLY A 221 6.75 -9.27 11.55
C GLY A 221 6.52 -8.54 12.87
N HIS A 222 7.40 -7.58 13.20
CA HIS A 222 7.28 -6.80 14.42
C HIS A 222 6.26 -5.67 14.26
N VAL A 223 5.23 -5.66 15.10
CA VAL A 223 4.21 -4.61 15.15
C VAL A 223 3.97 -4.23 16.61
N ASN A 224 4.17 -2.96 16.96
CA ASN A 224 3.94 -2.45 18.31
C ASN A 224 2.46 -2.56 18.73
N ALA A 225 2.19 -2.62 20.03
CA ALA A 225 0.82 -2.66 20.57
C ALA A 225 -0.05 -1.53 19.98
N GLY A 226 -1.24 -1.90 19.48
CA GLY A 226 -2.18 -0.97 18.83
C GLY A 226 -1.74 -0.40 17.48
N GLN A 227 -0.54 -0.73 17.00
CA GLN A 227 -0.08 -0.37 15.65
C GLN A 227 -0.48 -1.44 14.63
N TYR A 228 -0.27 -1.14 13.35
CA TYR A 228 -0.60 -2.04 12.26
C TYR A 228 0.48 -2.10 11.19
N THR A 229 0.45 -3.17 10.41
CA THR A 229 1.16 -3.32 9.14
C THR A 229 0.18 -3.74 8.05
N GLU A 230 0.54 -3.54 6.79
CA GLU A 230 -0.31 -3.91 5.66
C GLU A 230 0.44 -4.74 4.62
N PHE A 231 -0.29 -5.65 4.00
CA PHE A 231 0.15 -6.40 2.84
C PHE A 231 -0.95 -6.42 1.78
N GLY A 232 -0.61 -6.83 0.56
CA GLY A 232 -1.60 -6.88 -0.50
C GLY A 232 -1.52 -8.11 -1.39
N ILE A 233 -2.65 -8.40 -2.00
CA ILE A 233 -2.90 -9.52 -2.88
C ILE A 233 -3.50 -8.96 -4.16
N GLN A 234 -2.95 -9.34 -5.32
CA GLN A 234 -3.55 -9.10 -6.63
C GLN A 234 -4.02 -10.43 -7.20
N GLY A 235 -5.19 -10.41 -7.84
CA GLY A 235 -5.73 -11.58 -8.50
C GLY A 235 -6.64 -11.29 -9.68
N THR A 236 -6.98 -12.34 -10.40
CA THR A 236 -7.99 -12.36 -11.46
C THR A 236 -9.27 -13.02 -10.95
N GLY A 237 -10.41 -12.68 -11.55
CA GLY A 237 -11.74 -13.13 -11.11
C GLY A 237 -12.41 -12.16 -10.16
N THR A 238 -13.22 -12.68 -9.24
CA THR A 238 -14.04 -11.90 -8.29
C THR A 238 -13.58 -12.21 -6.86
N ALA A 239 -13.09 -11.23 -6.12
CA ALA A 239 -12.65 -11.42 -4.73
C ALA A 239 -13.83 -11.56 -3.76
N GLY A 240 -14.95 -10.89 -4.03
CA GLY A 240 -16.12 -10.90 -3.14
C GLY A 240 -15.80 -10.40 -1.72
N THR A 241 -16.62 -10.82 -0.76
CA THR A 241 -16.37 -10.54 0.67
C THR A 241 -15.35 -11.54 1.21
N LEU A 242 -14.28 -11.02 1.81
CA LEU A 242 -13.22 -11.81 2.39
C LEU A 242 -13.27 -11.72 3.92
N ILE A 243 -13.08 -12.85 4.59
CA ILE A 243 -13.11 -12.93 6.05
C ILE A 243 -11.73 -13.41 6.51
N PRO A 244 -10.83 -12.50 6.91
CA PRO A 244 -9.51 -12.87 7.39
C PRO A 244 -9.55 -13.37 8.84
N THR A 245 -8.66 -14.30 9.16
CA THR A 245 -8.30 -14.65 10.54
C THR A 245 -6.85 -14.24 10.78
N CYS A 246 -6.49 -13.91 12.02
CA CYS A 246 -5.13 -13.51 12.38
C CYS A 246 -4.61 -14.34 13.57
N SER A 247 -3.34 -14.69 13.55
CA SER A 247 -2.63 -15.29 14.69
C SER A 247 -1.26 -14.66 14.83
N ALA A 248 -0.94 -14.16 16.02
CA ALA A 248 0.37 -13.59 16.33
C ALA A 248 1.33 -14.65 16.88
N SER A 249 2.62 -14.38 16.74
CA SER A 249 3.73 -15.15 17.29
C SER A 249 4.81 -14.25 17.89
#